data_AF-A0AA35X4H8-F1
#
_entry.id   AF-A0AA35X4H8-F1
#
_cell.length_a   1.000
_cell.length_b   1.000
_cell.length_c   1.000
_cell.angle_alpha   90.00
_cell.angle_beta   90.00
_cell.angle_gamma   90.00
#
_symmetry.space_group_name_H-M   'P 1'
#
loop_
_entity.id
_entity.type
_entity.pdbx_description
1 polymer ?
#
loop_
_entity_poly.entity_id
_entity_poly.type
_entity_poly.pdbx_seq_one_letter_code
_entity_poly.pdbx_strand_id
1 'polypeptide(L)'
;MESSGTASVCLFARSENPIGVTVMVVTTTTGTATEGMDFQHIPTTVYLSINSTPQPCIEVSLITGDGYENPETISLLVTTMNDSVTIVQNMTEITILNSDVAEIVLDSEKVTVMEGDNEVQELCFSLKNSAIDVGVGVPDALSADIELENDVLLLSANGSSNCIPYTVIDDDEVEGTEEFTITWMGVEPHVEPGVKSATFTLTILDNEQARIRLVDQESGLETVKSGLVEVLWGSEWRSVCDDYWTYDDANVVCRQLGFFGFGATPILMGFFNANEPRRYWLDNVMCKGYESSLFDCPHRGLGVHNCGRKERAGVKCLNESDIGIRIAHGGDIFDLSGAVELRMGNEWRSLCCNHWTSEDARVACRELGHSADGATTIEVKAENGAKYWMDHVNCDGDEENLFACTHLQFMTRIVSVRKTSGLG
;
A
#
# COMPACT_ATOMS: atom_id res chain seq x y z
N MET A 1 4.38 45.94 4.65
CA MET A 1 3.76 45.25 3.51
C MET A 1 3.86 46.18 2.32
N GLU A 2 4.69 45.87 1.34
CA GLU A 2 4.82 46.67 0.11
C GLU A 2 3.50 46.83 -0.65
N SER A 3 2.62 45.83 -0.58
CA SER A 3 1.25 45.90 -1.13
C SER A 3 0.37 47.00 -0.53
N SER A 4 0.72 47.59 0.62
CA SER A 4 -0.01 48.73 1.17
C SER A 4 0.23 50.01 0.37
N GLY A 5 1.30 50.06 -0.44
CA GLY A 5 1.69 51.19 -1.27
C GLY A 5 2.22 52.41 -0.51
N THR A 6 1.91 52.55 0.78
CA THR A 6 2.36 53.67 1.62
C THR A 6 2.56 53.27 3.08
N ALA A 7 3.56 53.88 3.74
CA ALA A 7 3.78 53.88 5.18
C ALA A 7 3.90 55.32 5.69
N SER A 8 3.30 55.64 6.83
CA SER A 8 3.25 57.02 7.35
C SER A 8 4.00 57.16 8.68
N VAL A 9 4.94 58.10 8.77
CA VAL A 9 5.62 58.47 10.03
C VAL A 9 5.15 59.84 10.49
N CYS A 10 4.31 59.88 11.52
CA CYS A 10 3.75 61.13 12.04
C CYS A 10 4.66 61.79 13.07
N LEU A 11 4.88 63.09 12.91
CA LEU A 11 5.76 63.88 13.77
C LEU A 11 4.92 64.68 14.78
N PHE A 12 5.23 64.49 16.05
CA PHE A 12 4.53 65.14 17.16
C PHE A 12 5.36 66.32 17.68
N ALA A 13 4.86 67.54 17.47
CA ALA A 13 5.49 68.76 17.99
C ALA A 13 4.58 69.46 19.00
N ARG A 14 5.11 69.80 20.18
CA ARG A 14 4.42 70.54 21.23
C ARG A 14 5.20 71.81 21.57
N SER A 15 4.49 72.91 21.77
CA SER A 15 5.06 74.18 22.25
C SER A 15 4.28 74.67 23.47
N GLU A 16 5.00 75.30 24.40
CA GLU A 16 4.40 76.01 25.55
C GLU A 16 3.77 77.35 25.14
N ASN A 17 4.06 77.86 23.93
CA ASN A 17 3.47 79.07 23.36
C ASN A 17 2.51 78.73 22.19
N PRO A 18 1.25 79.24 22.20
CA PRO A 18 0.17 78.79 21.32
C PRO A 18 0.20 79.36 19.88
N ILE A 19 1.28 80.01 19.45
CA ILE A 19 1.33 80.68 18.13
C ILE A 19 1.84 79.68 17.09
N GLY A 20 1.23 79.68 15.89
CA GLY A 20 1.50 78.78 14.76
C GLY A 20 2.92 78.87 14.19
N VAL A 21 3.90 78.42 14.96
CA VAL A 21 5.29 78.27 14.55
C VAL A 21 5.38 77.13 13.56
N THR A 22 6.05 77.39 12.43
CA THR A 22 6.46 76.36 11.48
C THR A 22 7.94 76.09 11.68
N VAL A 23 8.29 74.83 11.95
CA VAL A 23 9.68 74.41 12.13
C VAL A 23 10.12 73.63 10.90
N MET A 24 11.26 74.00 10.32
CA MET A 24 11.92 73.21 9.30
C MET A 24 12.72 72.09 9.96
N VAL A 25 12.47 70.84 9.56
CA VAL A 25 13.28 69.69 9.94
C VAL A 25 13.89 69.05 8.70
N VAL A 26 15.07 68.47 8.87
CA VAL A 26 15.80 67.76 7.82
C VAL A 26 15.71 66.27 8.08
N THR A 27 15.36 65.51 7.05
CA THR A 27 15.28 64.04 7.08
C THR A 27 16.47 63.46 6.35
N THR A 28 17.05 62.40 6.89
CA THR A 28 18.04 61.57 6.20
C THR A 28 17.64 60.10 6.34
N THR A 29 17.78 59.36 5.24
CA THR A 29 17.47 57.93 5.16
C THR A 29 18.76 57.12 5.19
N THR A 30 18.77 56.04 5.97
CA THR A 30 19.79 54.99 5.96
C THR A 30 19.10 53.64 6.11
N GLY A 31 19.78 52.52 5.86
CA GLY A 31 19.19 51.20 6.05
C GLY A 31 19.60 50.24 4.94
N THR A 32 18.88 49.13 4.81
CA THR A 32 19.10 48.15 3.74
C THR A 32 18.27 48.42 2.50
N ALA A 33 17.12 49.11 2.65
CA ALA A 33 16.26 49.47 1.53
C ALA A 33 16.88 50.57 0.66
N THR A 34 16.70 50.44 -0.64
CA THR A 34 17.22 51.31 -1.70
C THR A 34 16.14 52.22 -2.28
N GLU A 35 16.42 53.52 -2.27
CA GLU A 35 15.54 54.51 -2.88
C GLU A 35 15.43 54.30 -4.41
N GLY A 36 14.21 54.29 -4.92
CA GLY A 36 13.90 54.06 -6.33
C GLY A 36 13.74 52.59 -6.73
N MET A 37 14.10 51.65 -5.85
CA MET A 37 13.77 50.23 -5.99
C MET A 37 12.66 49.84 -5.01
N ASP A 38 12.80 50.18 -3.73
CA ASP A 38 11.94 49.65 -2.66
C ASP A 38 10.97 50.72 -2.13
N PHE A 39 11.36 51.99 -2.24
CA PHE A 39 10.50 53.13 -1.89
C PHE A 39 10.80 54.36 -2.77
N GLN A 40 9.80 55.23 -2.94
CA GLN A 40 9.96 56.50 -3.64
C GLN A 40 10.73 57.51 -2.80
N HIS A 41 11.33 58.51 -3.46
CA HIS A 41 12.08 59.58 -2.82
C HIS A 41 11.33 60.22 -1.64
N ILE A 42 11.95 60.19 -0.46
CA ILE A 42 11.44 60.85 0.74
C ILE A 42 11.95 62.31 0.77
N PRO A 43 11.07 63.32 0.90
CA PRO A 43 11.49 64.72 0.91
C PRO A 43 12.50 65.01 2.04
N THR A 44 13.65 65.60 1.69
CA THR A 44 14.76 65.93 2.62
C THR A 44 14.43 67.07 3.60
N THR A 45 13.39 67.86 3.31
CA THR A 45 12.99 69.02 4.13
C THR A 45 11.50 69.00 4.36
N VAL A 46 11.09 69.00 5.63
CA VAL A 46 9.69 68.95 6.05
C VAL A 46 9.38 70.15 6.94
N TYR A 47 8.25 70.80 6.72
CA TYR A 47 7.78 71.93 7.51
C TYR A 47 6.69 71.47 8.47
N LEU A 48 6.94 71.58 9.77
CA LEU A 48 6.03 71.15 10.84
C LEU A 48 5.30 72.34 11.43
N SER A 49 3.98 72.37 11.31
CA SER A 49 3.14 73.31 12.04
C SER A 49 2.87 72.79 13.46
N ILE A 50 3.31 73.53 14.47
CA ILE A 50 3.13 73.12 15.88
C ILE A 50 1.64 73.15 16.26
N ASN A 51 1.19 72.12 16.99
CA ASN A 51 -0.20 71.94 17.44
C ASN A 51 -1.24 71.83 16.29
N SER A 52 -0.85 71.42 15.07
CA SER A 52 -1.81 71.21 13.97
C SER A 52 -2.67 69.95 14.17
N THR A 53 -3.90 70.01 13.65
CA THR A 53 -4.78 68.84 13.52
C THR A 53 -5.33 68.80 12.09
N PRO A 54 -5.09 67.72 11.31
CA PRO A 54 -4.28 66.54 11.64
C PRO A 54 -2.78 66.86 11.78
N GLN A 55 -2.04 65.92 12.36
CA GLN A 55 -0.59 66.04 12.53
C GLN A 55 0.14 65.88 11.19
N PRO A 56 1.29 66.55 11.01
CA PRO A 56 2.11 66.35 9.83
C PRO A 56 2.73 64.95 9.86
N CYS A 57 2.50 64.18 8.80
CA CYS A 57 3.10 62.86 8.61
C CYS A 57 3.99 62.87 7.37
N ILE A 58 5.10 62.14 7.45
CA ILE A 58 5.96 61.83 6.31
C ILE A 58 5.38 60.56 5.69
N GLU A 59 4.84 60.69 4.48
CA GLU A 59 4.39 59.55 3.69
C GLU A 59 5.57 58.96 2.93
N VAL A 60 5.82 57.68 3.15
CA VAL A 60 6.80 56.86 2.43
C VAL A 60 6.02 56.00 1.47
N SER A 61 6.07 56.31 0.18
CA SER A 61 5.43 55.46 -0.84
C SER A 61 6.32 54.27 -1.12
N LEU A 62 5.82 53.07 -0.83
CA LEU A 62 6.52 51.81 -1.07
C LEU A 62 6.34 51.40 -2.53
N ILE A 63 7.39 50.84 -3.12
CA ILE A 63 7.33 50.26 -4.46
C ILE A 63 7.08 48.77 -4.28
N THR A 64 6.11 48.21 -5.00
CA THR A 64 5.84 46.77 -4.96
C THR A 64 6.75 46.10 -6.00
N GLY A 65 7.63 45.20 -5.52
CA GLY A 65 8.47 44.37 -6.38
C GLY A 65 7.71 43.23 -7.07
N ASP A 66 8.40 42.52 -7.98
CA ASP A 66 7.95 41.27 -8.59
C ASP A 66 8.86 40.11 -8.13
N GLY A 67 8.76 39.71 -6.86
CA GLY A 67 9.58 38.63 -6.32
C GLY A 67 9.70 38.63 -4.81
N TYR A 68 10.04 37.46 -4.26
CA TYR A 68 10.31 37.34 -2.84
C TYR A 68 11.70 37.88 -2.45
N GLU A 69 11.72 39.05 -1.84
CA GLU A 69 12.88 39.68 -1.21
C GLU A 69 12.81 39.57 0.33
N ASN A 70 13.98 39.66 0.99
CA ASN A 70 14.08 39.63 2.46
C ASN A 70 13.56 40.94 3.08
N PRO A 71 13.07 40.94 4.33
CA PRO A 71 12.66 42.18 4.99
C PRO A 71 13.77 43.23 5.02
N GLU A 72 13.42 44.44 4.56
CA GLU A 72 14.36 45.54 4.47
C GLU A 72 14.00 46.66 5.45
N THR A 73 14.96 47.52 5.77
CA THR A 73 14.72 48.60 6.74
C THR A 73 15.04 49.97 6.17
N ILE A 74 14.17 50.94 6.47
CA ILE A 74 14.40 52.37 6.28
C ILE A 74 14.51 53.00 7.68
N SER A 75 15.71 53.44 8.04
CA SER A 75 15.94 54.30 9.19
C SER A 75 15.79 55.77 8.79
N LEU A 76 14.75 56.41 9.32
CA LEU A 76 14.48 57.83 9.18
C LEU A 76 15.04 58.59 10.38
N LEU A 77 16.06 59.41 10.12
CA LEU A 77 16.64 60.34 11.09
C LEU A 77 16.13 61.75 10.82
N VAL A 78 15.59 62.39 11.86
CA VAL A 78 15.07 63.77 11.84
C VAL A 78 16.01 64.68 12.63
N THR A 79 16.47 65.75 12.00
CA THR A 79 17.33 66.77 12.62
C THR A 79 16.76 68.18 12.44
N THR A 80 17.21 69.12 13.26
CA THR A 80 16.80 70.53 13.19
C THR A 80 18.03 71.43 13.23
N MET A 81 17.99 72.53 12.48
CA MET A 81 18.98 73.61 12.52
C MET A 81 18.50 74.78 13.39
N ASN A 82 17.34 74.63 14.04
CA ASN A 82 16.75 75.65 14.89
C ASN A 82 17.05 75.34 16.37
N ASP A 83 17.93 76.14 16.97
CA ASP A 83 18.37 76.01 18.36
C ASP A 83 17.22 76.12 19.40
N SER A 84 16.07 76.65 18.99
CA SER A 84 14.87 76.75 19.84
C SER A 84 14.04 75.47 19.86
N VAL A 85 14.46 74.41 19.15
CA VAL A 85 13.72 73.15 19.01
C VAL A 85 14.52 72.02 19.63
N THR A 86 13.95 71.36 20.64
CA THR A 86 14.54 70.16 21.24
C THR A 86 13.85 68.93 20.67
N ILE A 87 14.63 68.02 20.07
CA ILE A 87 14.12 66.75 19.54
C ILE A 87 14.23 65.69 20.64
N VAL A 88 13.10 65.08 21.01
CA VAL A 88 13.03 64.05 22.07
C VAL A 88 13.26 62.64 21.51
N GLN A 89 12.79 62.38 20.29
CA GLN A 89 13.05 61.16 19.53
C GLN A 89 13.37 61.58 18.09
N ASN A 90 14.58 61.28 17.64
CA ASN A 90 15.09 61.72 16.34
C ASN A 90 15.17 60.59 15.31
N MET A 91 14.93 59.34 15.70
CA MET A 91 15.08 58.19 14.82
C MET A 91 13.86 57.29 14.90
N THR A 92 13.45 56.78 13.74
CA THR A 92 12.40 55.77 13.58
C THR A 92 12.80 54.83 12.47
N GLU A 93 12.47 53.55 12.62
CA GLU A 93 12.77 52.52 11.64
C GLU A 93 11.44 52.00 11.06
N ILE A 94 11.38 51.92 9.75
CA ILE A 94 10.30 51.27 9.02
C ILE A 94 10.87 49.96 8.48
N THR A 95 10.29 48.83 8.89
CA THR A 95 10.57 47.54 8.26
C THR A 95 9.61 47.34 7.10
N ILE A 96 10.16 47.25 5.90
CA ILE A 96 9.44 46.84 4.70
C ILE A 96 9.33 45.31 4.76
N LEU A 97 8.09 44.83 4.73
CA LEU A 97 7.77 43.41 4.63
C LEU A 97 7.25 43.17 3.23
N ASN A 98 7.75 42.12 2.58
CA ASN A 98 7.30 41.72 1.27
C ASN A 98 5.85 41.21 1.32
N SER A 99 5.10 41.48 0.25
CA SER A 99 3.74 40.97 0.05
C SER A 99 3.64 39.75 -0.87
N ASP A 100 4.72 39.35 -1.53
CA ASP A 100 4.76 38.16 -2.36
C ASP A 100 4.92 36.89 -1.53
N VAL A 101 4.17 35.84 -1.92
CA VAL A 101 4.18 34.54 -1.26
C VAL A 101 4.94 33.54 -2.13
N ALA A 102 5.92 32.87 -1.54
CA ALA A 102 6.56 31.72 -2.16
C ALA A 102 5.57 30.55 -2.30
N GLU A 103 5.46 29.98 -3.50
CA GLU A 103 4.62 28.82 -3.80
C GLU A 103 5.48 27.65 -4.29
N ILE A 104 5.32 26.51 -3.62
CA ILE A 104 5.93 25.24 -4.01
C ILE A 104 5.00 24.59 -5.04
N VAL A 105 5.55 24.26 -6.21
CA VAL A 105 4.82 23.59 -7.30
C VAL A 105 5.49 22.25 -7.57
N LEU A 106 4.78 21.17 -7.29
CA LEU A 106 5.26 19.81 -7.54
C LEU A 106 5.10 19.47 -9.03
N ASP A 107 6.04 18.68 -9.57
CA ASP A 107 5.94 18.20 -10.96
C ASP A 107 4.81 17.17 -11.11
N SER A 108 4.49 16.45 -10.03
CA SER A 108 3.31 15.61 -9.89
C SER A 108 2.74 15.70 -8.47
N GLU A 109 1.42 15.58 -8.34
CA GLU A 109 0.74 15.51 -7.03
C GLU A 109 0.57 14.07 -6.53
N LYS A 110 0.65 13.08 -7.45
CA LYS A 110 0.53 11.66 -7.13
C LYS A 110 1.38 10.80 -8.05
N VAL A 111 2.08 9.82 -7.48
CA VAL A 111 2.77 8.76 -8.24
C VAL A 111 2.38 7.41 -7.67
N THR A 112 2.36 6.41 -8.55
CA THR A 112 2.15 5.02 -8.18
C THR A 112 3.34 4.22 -8.69
N VAL A 113 3.98 3.46 -7.80
CA VAL A 113 5.15 2.62 -8.08
C VAL A 113 4.84 1.20 -7.61
N MET A 114 5.43 0.19 -8.25
CA MET A 114 5.34 -1.20 -7.81
C MET A 114 6.61 -1.58 -7.04
N GLU A 115 6.48 -2.37 -5.99
CA GLU A 115 7.63 -3.01 -5.35
C GLU A 115 8.38 -3.90 -6.36
N GLY A 116 9.70 -3.97 -6.23
CA GLY A 116 10.58 -4.66 -7.18
C GLY A 116 10.96 -3.88 -8.44
N ASP A 117 10.37 -2.69 -8.66
CA ASP A 117 10.89 -1.71 -9.63
C ASP A 117 12.22 -1.15 -9.07
N ASN A 118 13.32 -1.88 -9.32
CA ASN A 118 14.69 -1.57 -8.91
C ASN A 118 15.27 -0.30 -9.58
N GLU A 119 14.44 0.66 -9.93
CA GLU A 119 14.77 1.90 -10.61
C GLU A 119 14.72 3.07 -9.61
N VAL A 120 15.77 3.89 -9.60
CA VAL A 120 15.81 5.11 -8.79
C VAL A 120 14.77 6.08 -9.35
N GLN A 121 13.79 6.43 -8.52
CA GLN A 121 12.76 7.41 -8.84
C GLN A 121 13.18 8.79 -8.33
N GLU A 122 12.67 9.85 -8.94
CA GLU A 122 12.94 11.22 -8.53
C GLU A 122 11.64 11.97 -8.19
N LEU A 123 11.58 12.55 -7.00
CA LEU A 123 10.51 13.45 -6.59
C LEU A 123 10.95 14.90 -6.80
N CYS A 124 10.46 15.54 -7.85
CA CYS A 124 10.86 16.88 -8.27
C CYS A 124 9.82 17.96 -7.94
N PHE A 125 10.30 19.17 -7.66
CA PHE A 125 9.48 20.37 -7.48
C PHE A 125 10.15 21.62 -8.06
N SER A 126 9.36 22.66 -8.20
CA SER A 126 9.81 23.99 -8.60
C SER A 126 9.31 25.05 -7.61
N LEU A 127 10.10 26.10 -7.44
CA LEU A 127 9.73 27.27 -6.65
C LEU A 127 9.31 28.39 -7.59
N LYS A 128 8.12 28.95 -7.36
CA LYS A 128 7.70 30.18 -8.02
C LYS A 128 8.11 31.39 -7.18
N ASN A 129 8.69 32.37 -7.85
CA ASN A 129 8.94 33.73 -7.35
C ASN A 129 9.87 33.84 -6.13
N SER A 130 10.61 32.79 -5.75
CA SER A 130 11.41 32.84 -4.52
C SER A 130 12.58 31.87 -4.48
N ALA A 131 13.59 32.30 -3.74
CA ALA A 131 14.84 31.63 -3.43
C ALA A 131 14.84 31.22 -1.94
N ILE A 132 13.98 30.27 -1.54
CA ILE A 132 13.81 29.86 -0.14
C ILE A 132 14.24 28.41 0.04
N ASP A 133 14.84 28.09 1.19
CA ASP A 133 15.15 26.72 1.59
C ASP A 133 13.86 25.98 1.97
N VAL A 134 13.63 24.83 1.34
CA VAL A 134 12.47 23.96 1.60
C VAL A 134 12.94 22.73 2.37
N GLY A 135 12.14 22.31 3.35
CA GLY A 135 12.29 21.06 4.08
C GLY A 135 11.20 20.07 3.69
N VAL A 136 11.54 18.79 3.75
CA VAL A 136 10.63 17.68 3.45
C VAL A 136 10.34 16.91 4.71
N GLY A 137 9.06 16.77 5.05
CA GLY A 137 8.61 15.89 6.11
C GLY A 137 8.23 14.54 5.52
N VAL A 138 8.96 13.50 5.90
CA VAL A 138 8.70 12.11 5.51
C VAL A 138 8.07 11.38 6.70
N PRO A 139 6.93 10.69 6.53
CA PRO A 139 6.35 9.88 7.60
C PRO A 139 7.29 8.72 8.00
N ASP A 140 7.41 8.43 9.30
CA ASP A 140 8.22 7.31 9.81
C ASP A 140 7.86 5.96 9.15
N ALA A 141 6.58 5.75 8.84
CA ALA A 141 6.09 4.54 8.17
C ALA A 141 6.74 4.33 6.79
N LEU A 142 7.00 5.42 6.05
CA LEU A 142 7.61 5.36 4.71
C LEU A 142 9.04 4.81 4.73
N SER A 143 9.74 4.90 5.86
CA SER A 143 11.15 4.47 5.98
C SER A 143 11.35 2.96 5.96
N ALA A 144 10.28 2.17 6.08
CA ALA A 144 10.34 0.72 5.91
C ALA A 144 10.32 0.34 4.42
N ASP A 145 9.55 1.09 3.61
CA ASP A 145 9.19 0.70 2.24
C ASP A 145 9.93 1.53 1.18
N ILE A 146 10.57 2.63 1.58
CA ILE A 146 11.49 3.39 0.73
C ILE A 146 12.79 3.73 1.45
N GLU A 147 13.88 3.75 0.69
CA GLU A 147 15.16 4.29 1.13
C GLU A 147 15.33 5.71 0.59
N LEU A 148 15.48 6.67 1.50
CA LEU A 148 15.83 8.06 1.21
C LEU A 148 17.26 8.33 1.69
N GLU A 149 18.01 9.12 0.92
CA GLU A 149 19.37 9.50 1.34
C GLU A 149 19.37 10.36 2.63
N ASN A 150 18.31 11.12 2.92
CA ASN A 150 18.20 12.00 4.08
C ASN A 150 16.73 12.30 4.48
N ASP A 151 16.42 12.31 5.78
CA ASP A 151 15.06 12.58 6.32
C ASP A 151 14.64 14.05 6.27
N VAL A 152 15.61 14.97 6.20
CA VAL A 152 15.39 16.41 6.05
C VAL A 152 16.41 16.95 5.05
N LEU A 153 15.94 17.30 3.86
CA LEU A 153 16.75 17.92 2.81
C LEU A 153 16.48 19.43 2.79
N LEU A 154 17.55 20.22 2.87
CA LEU A 154 17.51 21.66 2.63
C LEU A 154 17.93 21.93 1.19
N LEU A 155 16.96 22.32 0.36
CA LEU A 155 17.20 22.60 -1.05
C LEU A 155 17.27 24.10 -1.27
N SER A 156 18.46 24.56 -1.69
CA SER A 156 18.70 25.97 -1.91
C SER A 156 18.00 26.46 -3.17
N ALA A 157 17.27 27.56 -3.02
CA ALA A 157 16.95 28.60 -3.99
C ALA A 157 17.59 28.57 -5.40
N ASN A 158 18.91 28.34 -5.46
CA ASN A 158 19.75 28.47 -6.66
C ASN A 158 20.43 27.14 -7.04
N GLY A 159 19.95 26.02 -6.50
CA GLY A 159 20.39 24.68 -6.89
C GLY A 159 19.95 24.33 -8.30
N SER A 160 20.78 23.57 -9.03
CA SER A 160 20.49 23.11 -10.39
C SER A 160 19.54 21.91 -10.46
N SER A 161 19.14 21.35 -9.31
CA SER A 161 18.24 20.20 -9.18
C SER A 161 17.44 20.33 -7.88
N ASN A 162 16.11 20.34 -8.00
CA ASN A 162 15.14 20.32 -6.89
C ASN A 162 14.41 18.98 -6.90
N CYS A 163 15.18 17.89 -6.96
CA CYS A 163 14.65 16.54 -6.99
C CYS A 163 15.28 15.71 -5.87
N ILE A 164 14.47 14.84 -5.27
CA ILE A 164 14.93 13.89 -4.25
C ILE A 164 14.87 12.49 -4.85
N PRO A 165 16.02 11.80 -4.99
CA PRO A 165 16.01 10.41 -5.38
C PRO A 165 15.46 9.55 -4.24
N TYR A 166 14.66 8.56 -4.59
CA TYR A 166 14.20 7.51 -3.68
C TYR A 166 14.18 6.17 -4.39
N THR A 167 14.38 5.10 -3.63
CA THR A 167 14.22 3.73 -4.10
C THR A 167 13.15 3.05 -3.27
N VAL A 168 12.24 2.33 -3.94
CA VAL A 168 11.29 1.45 -3.26
C VAL A 168 12.04 0.19 -2.83
N ILE A 169 11.84 -0.24 -1.58
CA ILE A 169 12.43 -1.45 -1.02
C ILE A 169 11.58 -2.62 -1.50
N ASP A 170 12.21 -3.58 -2.17
CA ASP A 170 11.58 -4.85 -2.57
C ASP A 170 11.84 -5.86 -1.45
N ASP A 171 10.80 -6.18 -0.68
CA ASP A 171 10.89 -7.17 0.39
C ASP A 171 10.02 -8.42 0.10
N ASP A 172 9.70 -9.21 1.12
CA ASP A 172 8.92 -10.46 0.97
C ASP A 172 7.62 -10.39 1.82
N GLU A 173 7.27 -9.21 2.34
CA GLU A 173 6.10 -9.00 3.20
C GLU A 173 4.83 -8.81 2.36
N VAL A 174 3.70 -9.33 2.84
CA VAL A 174 2.40 -9.16 2.16
C VAL A 174 1.59 -8.11 2.90
N GLU A 175 1.76 -6.85 2.54
CA GLU A 175 1.19 -5.69 3.22
C GLU A 175 0.06 -5.01 2.43
N GLY A 176 0.01 -5.26 1.12
CA GLY A 176 -0.96 -4.70 0.19
C GLY A 176 -0.59 -3.29 -0.28
N THR A 177 -1.54 -2.62 -0.94
CA THR A 177 -1.28 -1.26 -1.44
C THR A 177 -1.23 -0.24 -0.31
N GLU A 178 -0.11 0.47 -0.25
CA GLU A 178 0.12 1.52 0.74
C GLU A 178 0.02 2.91 0.12
N GLU A 179 -0.46 3.88 0.89
CA GLU A 179 -0.58 5.27 0.44
C GLU A 179 -0.02 6.21 1.49
N PHE A 180 0.95 7.01 1.06
CA PHE A 180 1.70 7.91 1.91
C PHE A 180 1.59 9.35 1.43
N THR A 181 1.59 10.28 2.38
CA THR A 181 1.57 11.72 2.08
C THR A 181 2.87 12.37 2.53
N ILE A 182 3.67 12.83 1.58
CA ILE A 182 4.87 13.62 1.82
C ILE A 182 4.48 15.10 1.82
N THR A 183 4.92 15.85 2.83
CA THR A 183 4.61 17.29 2.96
C THR A 183 5.86 18.14 2.80
N TRP A 184 5.78 19.12 1.92
CA TRP A 184 6.80 20.11 1.66
C TRP A 184 6.46 21.42 2.38
N MET A 185 7.40 21.94 3.16
CA MET A 185 7.24 23.17 3.93
C MET A 185 8.53 23.99 3.98
N GLY A 186 8.42 25.32 4.07
CA GLY A 186 9.60 26.17 4.29
C GLY A 186 10.26 25.90 5.65
N VAL A 187 11.56 26.18 5.77
CA VAL A 187 12.34 25.94 7.01
C VAL A 187 12.68 27.25 7.75
N GLU A 188 12.51 27.28 9.08
CA GLU A 188 12.88 28.41 9.94
C GLU A 188 14.41 28.64 9.97
N PRO A 189 14.91 29.90 10.07
CA PRO A 189 14.21 31.15 10.39
C PRO A 189 13.59 31.85 9.16
N HIS A 190 13.61 31.21 7.99
CA HIS A 190 13.16 31.80 6.72
C HIS A 190 11.66 31.62 6.43
N VAL A 191 10.87 31.22 7.44
CA VAL A 191 9.41 31.15 7.36
C VAL A 191 8.81 32.33 8.12
N GLU A 192 8.71 33.48 7.43
CA GLU A 192 7.69 34.47 7.79
C GLU A 192 6.31 33.98 7.28
N PRO A 193 5.20 34.36 7.94
CA PRO A 193 3.87 33.82 7.68
C PRO A 193 3.45 34.04 6.22
N GLY A 194 3.45 32.98 5.40
CA GLY A 194 3.02 33.08 4.00
C GLY A 194 3.27 31.87 3.11
N VAL A 195 4.36 31.10 3.28
CA VAL A 195 4.68 29.97 2.37
C VAL A 195 3.55 28.94 2.34
N LYS A 196 3.05 28.64 1.13
CA LYS A 196 2.06 27.57 0.95
C LYS A 196 2.76 26.21 0.97
N SER A 197 2.28 25.29 1.80
CA SER A 197 2.73 23.90 1.79
C SER A 197 2.23 23.18 0.55
N ALA A 198 3.00 22.22 0.05
CA ALA A 198 2.58 21.29 -0.99
C ALA A 198 2.60 19.86 -0.45
N THR A 199 1.68 19.03 -0.93
CA THR A 199 1.57 17.62 -0.52
C THR A 199 1.68 16.74 -1.74
N PHE A 200 2.46 15.68 -1.62
CA PHE A 200 2.64 14.65 -2.63
C PHE A 200 2.12 13.32 -2.10
N THR A 201 1.37 12.59 -2.92
CA THR A 201 0.87 11.26 -2.57
C THR A 201 1.69 10.18 -3.28
N LEU A 202 2.39 9.34 -2.54
CA LEU A 202 3.05 8.14 -3.05
C LEU A 202 2.15 6.94 -2.80
N THR A 203 1.82 6.19 -3.83
CA THR A 203 1.15 4.89 -3.71
C THR A 203 2.14 3.80 -4.07
N ILE A 204 2.40 2.87 -3.15
CA ILE A 204 3.26 1.72 -3.38
C ILE A 204 2.37 0.49 -3.56
N LEU A 205 2.54 -0.21 -4.68
CA LEU A 205 1.82 -1.44 -4.99
C LEU A 205 2.71 -2.63 -4.62
N ASP A 206 2.31 -3.33 -3.58
CA ASP A 206 2.86 -4.64 -3.18
C ASP A 206 2.77 -5.64 -4.35
N ASN A 207 3.93 -6.20 -4.73
CA ASN A 207 4.08 -7.22 -5.78
C ASN A 207 4.01 -8.64 -5.19
N GLU A 208 4.03 -8.79 -3.87
CA GLU A 208 3.81 -10.03 -3.15
C GLU A 208 2.32 -10.37 -3.06
N GLN A 209 2.08 -11.65 -2.82
CA GLN A 209 0.73 -12.17 -2.57
C GLN A 209 0.79 -13.10 -1.38
N ALA A 210 -0.35 -13.23 -0.69
CA ALA A 210 -0.50 -14.25 0.33
C ALA A 210 -0.18 -15.62 -0.29
N ARG A 211 0.70 -16.37 0.37
CA ARG A 211 1.21 -17.66 -0.12
C ARG A 211 0.91 -18.76 0.86
N ILE A 212 0.91 -19.99 0.37
CA ILE A 212 0.82 -21.17 1.20
C ILE A 212 2.05 -22.06 1.04
N ARG A 213 2.37 -22.83 2.09
CA ARG A 213 3.40 -23.86 2.04
C ARG A 213 2.99 -25.09 2.85
N LEU A 214 3.65 -26.22 2.56
CA LEU A 214 3.58 -27.40 3.41
C LEU A 214 4.83 -27.47 4.28
N VAL A 215 4.63 -27.55 5.59
CA VAL A 215 5.72 -27.77 6.54
C VAL A 215 5.64 -29.21 7.04
N ASP A 216 6.68 -29.97 6.75
CA ASP A 216 6.92 -31.27 7.38
C ASP A 216 7.84 -31.09 8.58
N GLN A 217 7.31 -31.40 9.76
CA GLN A 217 8.03 -31.27 11.02
C GLN A 217 9.06 -32.40 11.23
N GLU A 218 9.09 -33.44 10.38
CA GLU A 218 10.06 -34.54 10.50
C GLU A 218 11.24 -34.46 9.53
N SER A 219 11.09 -33.87 8.34
CA SER A 219 12.11 -34.00 7.27
C SER A 219 12.73 -32.69 6.76
N GLY A 220 12.15 -31.51 7.04
CA GLY A 220 12.72 -30.20 6.67
C GLY A 220 12.96 -29.99 5.17
N LEU A 221 12.37 -30.81 4.29
CA LEU A 221 12.55 -30.78 2.84
C LEU A 221 11.50 -29.87 2.18
N GLU A 222 11.90 -29.08 1.19
CA GLU A 222 10.99 -28.17 0.45
C GLU A 222 9.95 -28.89 -0.42
N THR A 223 10.11 -30.19 -0.68
CA THR A 223 9.24 -30.98 -1.57
C THR A 223 8.43 -32.02 -0.81
N VAL A 224 7.90 -31.66 0.36
CA VAL A 224 7.03 -32.59 1.08
C VAL A 224 5.62 -32.52 0.51
N LYS A 225 5.17 -33.63 -0.09
CA LYS A 225 3.78 -33.81 -0.54
C LYS A 225 2.78 -34.01 0.61
N SER A 226 3.19 -33.79 1.86
CA SER A 226 2.38 -34.02 3.04
C SER A 226 2.88 -33.16 4.19
N GLY A 227 2.02 -32.38 4.83
CA GLY A 227 2.46 -31.51 5.91
C GLY A 227 1.35 -30.63 6.46
N LEU A 228 1.71 -29.78 7.42
CA LEU A 228 0.85 -28.69 7.89
C LEU A 228 0.75 -27.62 6.82
N VAL A 229 -0.45 -27.07 6.64
CA VAL A 229 -0.66 -25.92 5.77
C VAL A 229 -0.37 -24.66 6.58
N GLU A 230 0.62 -23.89 6.14
CA GLU A 230 0.87 -22.55 6.63
C GLU A 230 0.57 -21.52 5.55
N VAL A 231 0.11 -20.36 5.98
CA VAL A 231 -0.18 -19.17 5.18
C VAL A 231 0.85 -18.10 5.55
N LEU A 232 1.38 -17.41 4.55
CA LEU A 232 2.11 -16.15 4.71
C LEU A 232 1.14 -15.00 4.51
N TRP A 233 1.11 -14.09 5.48
CA TRP A 233 0.39 -12.82 5.41
C TRP A 233 1.09 -11.80 6.31
N GLY A 234 1.39 -10.60 5.79
CA GLY A 234 2.46 -9.75 6.32
C GLY A 234 3.80 -10.51 6.34
N SER A 235 4.61 -10.30 7.37
CA SER A 235 5.89 -11.00 7.61
C SER A 235 5.79 -12.36 8.33
N GLU A 236 4.58 -12.87 8.62
CA GLU A 236 4.45 -14.06 9.47
C GLU A 236 3.79 -15.26 8.78
N TRP A 237 4.44 -16.42 8.90
CA TRP A 237 3.82 -17.72 8.64
C TRP A 237 2.97 -18.17 9.83
N ARG A 238 1.68 -18.47 9.59
CA ARG A 238 0.78 -19.05 10.60
C ARG A 238 -0.05 -20.18 10.03
N SER A 239 -0.61 -21.01 10.92
CA SER A 239 -1.35 -22.21 10.53
C SER A 239 -2.75 -21.90 9.97
N VAL A 240 -3.33 -22.88 9.27
CA VAL A 240 -4.77 -22.90 8.96
C VAL A 240 -5.50 -23.73 10.03
N CYS A 241 -6.69 -23.30 10.45
CA CYS A 241 -7.50 -24.06 11.39
C CYS A 241 -8.19 -25.25 10.73
N ASP A 242 -8.32 -26.37 11.43
CA ASP A 242 -8.95 -27.59 10.93
C ASP A 242 -10.48 -27.62 11.04
N ASP A 243 -11.10 -26.57 11.61
CA ASP A 243 -12.56 -26.41 11.64
C ASP A 243 -13.11 -26.32 10.21
N TYR A 244 -14.03 -27.22 9.87
CA TYR A 244 -14.59 -27.42 8.54
C TYR A 244 -13.58 -27.84 7.45
N TRP A 245 -12.35 -28.20 7.80
CA TRP A 245 -11.35 -28.63 6.83
C TRP A 245 -11.72 -29.96 6.16
N THR A 246 -11.88 -29.93 4.85
CA THR A 246 -12.41 -31.02 4.02
C THR A 246 -11.44 -31.45 2.91
N TYR A 247 -11.85 -32.46 2.16
CA TYR A 247 -11.16 -32.91 0.95
C TYR A 247 -11.11 -31.83 -0.13
N ASP A 248 -12.15 -31.00 -0.25
CA ASP A 248 -12.20 -29.92 -1.23
C ASP A 248 -11.15 -28.85 -0.92
N ASP A 249 -10.98 -28.52 0.36
CA ASP A 249 -9.91 -27.60 0.81
C ASP A 249 -8.53 -28.19 0.54
N ALA A 250 -8.34 -29.48 0.83
CA ALA A 250 -7.08 -30.17 0.59
C ALA A 250 -6.72 -30.21 -0.91
N ASN A 251 -7.71 -30.43 -1.78
CA ASN A 251 -7.53 -30.43 -3.23
C ASN A 251 -7.11 -29.06 -3.75
N VAL A 252 -7.72 -27.98 -3.25
CA VAL A 252 -7.34 -26.59 -3.59
C VAL A 252 -5.90 -26.31 -3.17
N VAL A 253 -5.52 -26.66 -1.94
CA VAL A 253 -4.13 -26.51 -1.46
C VAL A 253 -3.13 -27.25 -2.36
N CYS A 254 -3.40 -28.52 -2.64
CA CYS A 254 -2.48 -29.34 -3.44
C CYS A 254 -2.35 -28.80 -4.87
N ARG A 255 -3.46 -28.39 -5.50
CA ARG A 255 -3.44 -27.77 -6.82
C ARG A 255 -2.69 -26.43 -6.82
N GLN A 256 -2.93 -25.58 -5.83
CA GLN A 256 -2.26 -24.28 -5.68
C GLN A 256 -0.73 -24.45 -5.55
N LEU A 257 -0.28 -25.55 -4.95
CA LEU A 257 1.13 -25.90 -4.79
C LEU A 257 1.73 -26.67 -5.98
N GLY A 258 0.97 -26.88 -7.06
CA GLY A 258 1.42 -27.58 -8.27
C GLY A 258 1.39 -29.12 -8.18
N PHE A 259 0.78 -29.69 -7.14
CA PHE A 259 0.47 -31.11 -7.07
C PHE A 259 -0.83 -31.45 -7.81
N PHE A 260 -1.11 -32.75 -7.94
CA PHE A 260 -2.37 -33.18 -8.53
C PHE A 260 -3.55 -32.74 -7.67
N GLY A 261 -4.50 -32.02 -8.28
CA GLY A 261 -5.61 -31.34 -7.61
C GLY A 261 -6.80 -32.22 -7.24
N PHE A 262 -6.64 -33.55 -7.24
CA PHE A 262 -7.70 -34.50 -6.89
C PHE A 262 -7.16 -35.62 -6.02
N GLY A 263 -7.95 -36.09 -5.05
CA GLY A 263 -7.58 -37.20 -4.19
C GLY A 263 -6.62 -36.81 -3.06
N ALA A 264 -6.43 -35.52 -2.82
CA ALA A 264 -5.72 -35.02 -1.66
C ALA A 264 -6.44 -35.47 -0.38
N THR A 265 -5.69 -35.79 0.67
CA THR A 265 -6.25 -36.19 1.96
C THR A 265 -6.10 -35.05 2.96
N PRO A 266 -7.20 -34.54 3.57
CA PRO A 266 -7.09 -33.58 4.66
C PRO A 266 -6.51 -34.27 5.89
N ILE A 267 -5.60 -33.58 6.57
CA ILE A 267 -5.05 -33.99 7.86
C ILE A 267 -5.69 -33.09 8.91
N LEU A 268 -6.47 -33.71 9.80
CA LEU A 268 -7.14 -33.04 10.92
C LEU A 268 -6.37 -33.25 12.23
N MET A 269 -6.71 -32.43 13.22
CA MET A 269 -6.20 -32.48 14.59
C MET A 269 -4.68 -32.56 14.63
N GLY A 270 -4.04 -31.57 14.00
CA GLY A 270 -2.59 -31.46 13.83
C GLY A 270 -1.82 -32.38 14.77
N PHE A 271 -1.33 -33.50 14.23
CA PHE A 271 -0.49 -34.48 14.93
C PHE A 271 0.84 -33.88 15.42
N PHE A 272 0.99 -32.56 15.34
CA PHE A 272 2.21 -31.80 15.38
C PHE A 272 2.20 -30.89 16.62
N ASN A 273 3.15 -31.15 17.52
CA ASN A 273 3.65 -30.28 18.58
C ASN A 273 2.65 -29.28 19.20
N ALA A 274 1.84 -29.77 20.15
CA ALA A 274 0.90 -28.97 20.96
C ALA A 274 1.52 -27.84 21.82
N ASN A 275 2.85 -27.68 21.75
CA ASN A 275 3.62 -26.70 22.50
C ASN A 275 3.76 -25.36 21.77
N GLU A 276 3.44 -25.30 20.48
CA GLU A 276 3.48 -24.04 19.74
C GLU A 276 2.30 -23.10 20.08
N PRO A 277 2.52 -21.77 19.99
CA PRO A 277 1.49 -20.78 20.25
C PRO A 277 0.31 -20.87 19.27
N ARG A 278 -0.88 -20.42 19.72
CA ARG A 278 -2.09 -20.34 18.89
C ARG A 278 -1.93 -19.21 17.90
N ARG A 279 -1.57 -19.55 16.67
CA ARG A 279 -1.37 -18.60 15.58
C ARG A 279 -1.98 -19.17 14.33
N TYR A 280 -3.09 -18.58 13.89
CA TYR A 280 -3.80 -18.99 12.69
C TYR A 280 -4.11 -17.79 11.81
N TRP A 281 -3.97 -17.96 10.50
CA TRP A 281 -4.43 -16.96 9.54
C TRP A 281 -5.81 -17.25 8.98
N LEU A 282 -6.15 -18.52 8.78
CA LEU A 282 -7.45 -18.91 8.23
C LEU A 282 -8.20 -19.84 9.18
N ASP A 283 -9.52 -19.70 9.18
CA ASP A 283 -10.47 -20.48 9.98
C ASP A 283 -11.80 -20.64 9.22
N ASN A 284 -12.49 -21.76 9.44
CA ASN A 284 -13.66 -22.23 8.71
C ASN A 284 -13.49 -22.12 7.18
N VAL A 285 -12.38 -22.63 6.65
CA VAL A 285 -12.19 -22.69 5.20
C VAL A 285 -13.16 -23.71 4.62
N MET A 286 -13.92 -23.32 3.60
CA MET A 286 -14.99 -24.12 3.01
C MET A 286 -14.98 -24.02 1.48
N CYS A 287 -13.89 -24.43 0.86
CA CYS A 287 -13.75 -24.54 -0.58
C CYS A 287 -14.84 -25.43 -1.19
N LYS A 288 -15.15 -25.18 -2.47
CA LYS A 288 -15.97 -26.05 -3.32
C LYS A 288 -15.14 -27.04 -4.13
N GLY A 289 -13.81 -26.89 -4.11
CA GLY A 289 -12.84 -27.81 -4.71
C GLY A 289 -12.29 -27.36 -6.06
N TYR A 290 -12.85 -26.30 -6.66
CA TYR A 290 -12.45 -25.78 -7.98
C TYR A 290 -11.73 -24.42 -7.90
N GLU A 291 -11.65 -23.82 -6.73
CA GLU A 291 -10.95 -22.55 -6.48
C GLU A 291 -9.46 -22.63 -6.86
N SER A 292 -8.92 -21.58 -7.47
CA SER A 292 -7.50 -21.51 -7.83
C SER A 292 -6.58 -21.38 -6.61
N SER A 293 -7.07 -20.72 -5.57
CA SER A 293 -6.32 -20.39 -4.38
C SER A 293 -7.14 -20.67 -3.12
N LEU A 294 -6.47 -21.04 -2.03
CA LEU A 294 -7.09 -21.21 -0.71
C LEU A 294 -7.75 -19.91 -0.21
N PHE A 295 -7.26 -18.76 -0.66
CA PHE A 295 -7.81 -17.44 -0.33
C PHE A 295 -9.10 -17.11 -1.09
N ASP A 296 -9.42 -17.84 -2.18
CA ASP A 296 -10.68 -17.68 -2.92
C ASP A 296 -11.83 -18.45 -2.23
N CYS A 297 -11.50 -19.34 -1.30
CA CYS A 297 -12.48 -20.14 -0.59
C CYS A 297 -13.19 -19.32 0.50
N PRO A 298 -14.49 -19.55 0.74
CA PRO A 298 -15.18 -18.97 1.88
C PRO A 298 -14.45 -19.28 3.20
N HIS A 299 -14.12 -18.24 3.97
CA HIS A 299 -13.43 -18.32 5.26
C HIS A 299 -13.80 -17.11 6.16
N ARG A 300 -13.44 -17.14 7.45
CA ARG A 300 -13.80 -16.07 8.41
C ARG A 300 -13.10 -14.71 8.19
N GLY A 301 -12.08 -14.68 7.35
CA GLY A 301 -11.18 -13.54 7.15
C GLY A 301 -9.82 -13.78 7.79
N LEU A 302 -8.78 -13.13 7.27
CA LEU A 302 -7.41 -13.30 7.74
C LEU A 302 -7.27 -12.87 9.20
N GLY A 303 -6.66 -13.73 10.02
CA GLY A 303 -6.44 -13.50 11.46
C GLY A 303 -7.68 -13.65 12.35
N VAL A 304 -8.85 -13.92 11.79
CA VAL A 304 -10.10 -14.09 12.55
C VAL A 304 -10.34 -15.58 12.83
N HIS A 305 -9.99 -16.04 14.03
CA HIS A 305 -10.16 -17.44 14.42
C HIS A 305 -10.55 -17.62 15.90
N ASN A 306 -11.17 -18.76 16.23
CA ASN A 306 -11.41 -19.18 17.63
C ASN A 306 -10.68 -20.49 18.01
N CYS A 307 -9.74 -20.91 17.18
CA CYS A 307 -9.07 -22.21 17.30
C CYS A 307 -8.08 -22.34 18.46
N GLY A 308 -8.02 -23.56 18.99
CA GLY A 308 -7.15 -24.05 20.06
C GLY A 308 -5.73 -24.36 19.59
N ARG A 309 -4.91 -25.05 20.40
CA ARG A 309 -3.52 -25.38 20.03
C ARG A 309 -3.36 -26.63 19.14
N LYS A 310 -4.41 -27.44 19.01
CA LYS A 310 -4.38 -28.75 18.33
C LYS A 310 -5.35 -28.80 17.16
N GLU A 311 -5.67 -27.65 16.61
CA GLU A 311 -6.70 -27.46 15.58
C GLU A 311 -6.02 -26.96 14.30
N ARG A 312 -4.86 -27.52 13.97
CA ARG A 312 -4.08 -27.17 12.77
C ARG A 312 -4.42 -28.12 11.63
N ALA A 313 -4.72 -27.55 10.49
CA ALA A 313 -4.97 -28.24 9.24
C ALA A 313 -3.67 -28.62 8.53
N GLY A 314 -3.68 -29.81 7.95
CA GLY A 314 -2.65 -30.27 7.03
C GLY A 314 -3.27 -30.94 5.81
N VAL A 315 -2.42 -31.32 4.86
CA VAL A 315 -2.83 -32.09 3.69
C VAL A 315 -1.79 -33.14 3.35
N LYS A 316 -2.23 -34.16 2.62
CA LYS A 316 -1.38 -35.06 1.86
C LYS A 316 -1.79 -35.02 0.40
N CYS A 317 -0.90 -34.49 -0.42
CA CYS A 317 -1.03 -34.37 -1.87
C CYS A 317 -0.57 -35.63 -2.60
N LEU A 318 -1.02 -35.73 -3.85
CA LEU A 318 -0.64 -36.77 -4.80
C LEU A 318 0.10 -36.13 -5.97
N ASN A 319 1.07 -36.85 -6.53
CA ASN A 319 1.64 -36.52 -7.84
C ASN A 319 0.86 -37.23 -8.94
N GLU A 320 1.03 -36.81 -10.19
CA GLU A 320 0.46 -37.53 -11.34
C GLU A 320 0.86 -39.03 -11.36
N SER A 321 2.08 -39.35 -10.92
CA SER A 321 2.57 -40.73 -10.82
C SER A 321 1.90 -41.57 -9.72
N ASP A 322 1.23 -40.93 -8.76
CA ASP A 322 0.42 -41.58 -7.73
C ASP A 322 -1.00 -41.90 -8.25
N ILE A 323 -1.37 -41.41 -9.44
CA ILE A 323 -2.67 -41.64 -10.08
C ILE A 323 -2.54 -42.75 -11.14
N GLY A 324 -3.66 -43.37 -11.50
CA GLY A 324 -3.68 -44.32 -12.60
C GLY A 324 -5.10 -44.74 -12.94
N ILE A 325 -5.27 -45.30 -14.13
CA ILE A 325 -6.53 -45.88 -14.60
C ILE A 325 -6.27 -47.32 -15.04
N ARG A 326 -7.23 -48.22 -14.81
CA ARG A 326 -7.20 -49.59 -15.33
C ARG A 326 -8.60 -50.09 -15.59
N ILE A 327 -8.67 -51.12 -16.44
CA ILE A 327 -9.84 -51.99 -16.55
C ILE A 327 -9.62 -53.17 -15.59
N ALA A 328 -10.43 -53.27 -14.55
CA ALA A 328 -10.41 -54.38 -13.62
C ALA A 328 -11.22 -55.56 -14.16
N HIS A 329 -10.61 -56.76 -14.09
CA HIS A 329 -11.05 -58.05 -14.66
C HIS A 329 -12.57 -58.22 -14.85
N GLY A 330 -13.02 -58.30 -16.10
CA GLY A 330 -14.16 -59.12 -16.50
C GLY A 330 -13.62 -60.46 -17.04
N GLY A 331 -14.07 -61.59 -16.50
CA GLY A 331 -13.65 -62.91 -16.95
C GLY A 331 -14.01 -63.17 -18.42
N ASP A 332 -12.99 -63.47 -19.22
CA ASP A 332 -12.95 -64.07 -20.57
C ASP A 332 -13.09 -63.19 -21.85
N ILE A 333 -12.06 -63.33 -22.69
CA ILE A 333 -11.92 -63.22 -24.18
C ILE A 333 -11.94 -61.82 -24.85
N PHE A 334 -12.47 -60.78 -24.25
CA PHE A 334 -12.31 -59.41 -24.80
C PHE A 334 -11.44 -58.56 -23.86
N ASP A 335 -10.14 -58.53 -24.16
CA ASP A 335 -9.05 -57.87 -23.40
C ASP A 335 -9.24 -56.35 -23.14
N LEU A 336 -10.40 -55.78 -23.46
CA LEU A 336 -10.73 -54.35 -23.33
C LEU A 336 -12.08 -54.10 -22.62
N SER A 337 -12.62 -55.08 -21.87
CA SER A 337 -13.89 -54.95 -21.16
C SER A 337 -13.77 -55.28 -19.68
N GLY A 338 -14.38 -54.45 -18.83
CA GLY A 338 -14.35 -54.60 -17.38
C GLY A 338 -14.73 -53.31 -16.65
N ALA A 339 -14.65 -53.33 -15.33
CA ALA A 339 -14.94 -52.16 -14.52
C ALA A 339 -13.77 -51.16 -14.60
N VAL A 340 -14.08 -49.89 -14.89
CA VAL A 340 -13.07 -48.82 -14.84
C VAL A 340 -12.75 -48.52 -13.38
N GLU A 341 -11.47 -48.67 -13.01
CA GLU A 341 -10.96 -48.31 -11.70
C GLU A 341 -9.89 -47.23 -11.82
N LEU A 342 -9.92 -46.27 -10.89
CA LEU A 342 -8.87 -45.30 -10.71
C LEU A 342 -8.02 -45.64 -9.49
N ARG A 343 -6.72 -45.39 -9.59
CA ARG A 343 -5.76 -45.45 -8.50
C ARG A 343 -5.54 -44.04 -7.97
N MET A 344 -5.59 -43.89 -6.65
CA MET A 344 -5.15 -42.68 -5.96
C MET A 344 -4.22 -43.08 -4.83
N GLY A 345 -2.94 -42.71 -4.95
CA GLY A 345 -1.89 -43.23 -4.09
C GLY A 345 -1.77 -44.75 -4.25
N ASN A 346 -2.05 -45.49 -3.17
CA ASN A 346 -1.92 -46.96 -3.14
C ASN A 346 -3.26 -47.70 -3.23
N GLU A 347 -4.38 -47.00 -3.44
CA GLU A 347 -5.71 -47.59 -3.45
C GLU A 347 -6.34 -47.52 -4.85
N TRP A 348 -6.87 -48.66 -5.30
CA TRP A 348 -7.72 -48.76 -6.49
C TRP A 348 -9.18 -48.80 -6.08
N ARG A 349 -10.03 -48.00 -6.74
CA ARG A 349 -11.48 -48.04 -6.57
C ARG A 349 -12.19 -47.77 -7.88
N SER A 350 -13.38 -48.33 -8.02
CA SER A 350 -14.23 -48.11 -9.19
C SER A 350 -14.81 -46.69 -9.22
N LEU A 351 -15.47 -46.37 -10.32
CA LEU A 351 -16.31 -45.18 -10.48
C LEU A 351 -17.78 -45.55 -10.20
N CYS A 352 -18.58 -44.58 -9.77
CA CYS A 352 -20.02 -44.80 -9.68
C CYS A 352 -20.61 -44.93 -11.08
N CYS A 353 -21.54 -45.87 -11.27
CA CYS A 353 -22.23 -46.05 -12.54
C CYS A 353 -23.31 -45.00 -12.81
N ASN A 354 -23.65 -44.15 -11.82
CA ASN A 354 -24.62 -43.07 -12.00
C ASN A 354 -24.15 -42.14 -13.13
N HIS A 355 -25.02 -41.94 -14.12
CA HIS A 355 -24.75 -41.09 -15.29
C HIS A 355 -23.57 -41.52 -16.17
N TRP A 356 -23.00 -42.73 -15.98
CA TRP A 356 -21.93 -43.24 -16.82
C TRP A 356 -22.42 -43.63 -18.23
N THR A 357 -21.95 -42.91 -19.25
CA THR A 357 -22.36 -42.99 -20.65
C THR A 357 -21.26 -43.54 -21.57
N SER A 358 -21.59 -43.72 -22.85
CA SER A 358 -20.59 -44.05 -23.87
C SER A 358 -19.54 -42.96 -24.05
N GLU A 359 -19.87 -41.69 -23.80
CA GLU A 359 -18.90 -40.58 -23.90
C GLU A 359 -17.85 -40.65 -22.79
N ASP A 360 -18.25 -41.01 -21.57
CA ASP A 360 -17.31 -41.26 -20.46
C ASP A 360 -16.41 -42.46 -20.76
N ALA A 361 -17.00 -43.52 -21.34
CA ALA A 361 -16.24 -44.68 -21.78
C ALA A 361 -15.26 -44.37 -22.93
N ARG A 362 -15.62 -43.46 -23.86
CA ARG A 362 -14.71 -42.98 -24.92
C ARG A 362 -13.47 -42.33 -24.33
N VAL A 363 -13.65 -41.44 -23.34
CA VAL A 363 -12.54 -40.79 -22.63
C VAL A 363 -11.68 -41.83 -21.90
N ALA A 364 -12.30 -42.74 -21.15
CA ALA A 364 -11.58 -43.80 -20.42
C ALA A 364 -10.75 -44.70 -21.36
N CYS A 365 -11.33 -45.13 -22.49
CA CYS A 365 -10.63 -45.94 -23.49
C CYS A 365 -9.44 -45.19 -24.09
N ARG A 366 -9.61 -43.91 -24.42
CA ARG A 366 -8.52 -43.07 -24.95
C ARG A 366 -7.40 -42.86 -23.93
N GLU A 367 -7.74 -42.59 -22.67
CA GLU A 367 -6.78 -42.43 -21.57
C GLU A 367 -5.95 -43.70 -21.35
N LEU A 368 -6.55 -44.88 -21.52
CA LEU A 368 -5.88 -46.17 -21.46
C LEU A 368 -5.05 -46.50 -22.72
N GLY A 369 -5.03 -45.64 -23.73
CA GLY A 369 -4.30 -45.84 -24.98
C GLY A 369 -5.01 -46.76 -25.98
N HIS A 370 -6.33 -46.93 -25.85
CA HIS A 370 -7.17 -47.71 -26.76
C HIS A 370 -8.01 -46.82 -27.68
N SER A 371 -8.59 -47.41 -28.73
CA SER A 371 -9.53 -46.69 -29.61
C SER A 371 -10.80 -46.33 -28.84
N ALA A 372 -11.25 -45.09 -28.97
CA ALA A 372 -12.53 -44.63 -28.44
C ALA A 372 -13.72 -45.09 -29.31
N ASP A 373 -13.49 -45.48 -30.57
CA ASP A 373 -14.56 -45.87 -31.48
C ASP A 373 -15.23 -47.17 -31.03
N GLY A 374 -16.55 -47.12 -30.86
CA GLY A 374 -17.34 -48.27 -30.43
C GLY A 374 -17.27 -48.54 -28.92
N ALA A 375 -16.81 -47.58 -28.11
CA ALA A 375 -16.93 -47.65 -26.66
C ALA A 375 -18.42 -47.81 -26.26
N THR A 376 -18.70 -48.82 -25.42
CA THR A 376 -20.04 -49.13 -24.93
C THR A 376 -19.99 -49.33 -23.43
N THR A 377 -21.12 -49.16 -22.76
CA THR A 377 -21.21 -49.32 -21.30
C THR A 377 -22.16 -50.46 -20.94
N ILE A 378 -21.80 -51.15 -19.87
CA ILE A 378 -22.66 -52.16 -19.23
C ILE A 378 -22.69 -51.80 -17.75
N GLU A 379 -23.89 -51.62 -17.21
CA GLU A 379 -24.06 -51.37 -15.78
C GLU A 379 -23.78 -52.67 -15.00
N VAL A 380 -22.71 -52.66 -14.20
CA VAL A 380 -22.40 -53.75 -13.26
C VAL A 380 -22.61 -53.23 -11.85
N LYS A 381 -23.59 -53.80 -11.15
CA LYS A 381 -23.86 -53.43 -9.76
C LYS A 381 -22.77 -53.99 -8.85
N ALA A 382 -22.08 -53.09 -8.16
CA ALA A 382 -21.11 -53.44 -7.12
C ALA A 382 -21.81 -53.99 -5.86
N GLU A 383 -21.02 -54.57 -4.96
CA GLU A 383 -21.49 -55.00 -3.65
C GLU A 383 -21.95 -53.80 -2.79
N ASN A 384 -22.93 -54.02 -1.91
CA ASN A 384 -23.46 -52.98 -1.02
C ASN A 384 -22.33 -52.37 -0.15
N GLY A 385 -22.12 -51.06 -0.27
CA GLY A 385 -21.09 -50.33 0.48
C GLY A 385 -19.74 -50.21 -0.23
N ALA A 386 -19.64 -50.60 -1.50
CA ALA A 386 -18.47 -50.33 -2.33
C ALA A 386 -18.16 -48.82 -2.35
N LYS A 387 -16.89 -48.48 -2.10
CA LYS A 387 -16.40 -47.11 -2.19
C LYS A 387 -15.88 -46.86 -3.59
N TYR A 388 -16.17 -45.70 -4.13
CA TYR A 388 -15.74 -45.26 -5.46
C TYR A 388 -15.00 -43.93 -5.34
N TRP A 389 -14.32 -43.49 -6.40
CA TRP A 389 -13.60 -42.20 -6.39
C TRP A 389 -14.43 -41.04 -6.93
N MET A 390 -15.24 -41.29 -7.96
CA MET A 390 -16.05 -40.28 -8.61
C MET A 390 -17.48 -40.77 -8.80
N ASP A 391 -18.43 -39.85 -8.70
CA ASP A 391 -19.85 -40.01 -8.98
C ASP A 391 -20.25 -39.08 -10.13
N HIS A 392 -21.32 -39.41 -10.84
CA HIS A 392 -21.90 -38.56 -11.88
C HIS A 392 -20.85 -38.01 -12.86
N VAL A 393 -19.93 -38.86 -13.32
CA VAL A 393 -18.99 -38.48 -14.38
C VAL A 393 -19.81 -38.17 -15.63
N ASN A 394 -19.54 -37.01 -16.22
CA ASN A 394 -20.26 -36.49 -17.37
C ASN A 394 -19.26 -35.79 -18.29
N CYS A 395 -18.72 -36.56 -19.21
CA CYS A 395 -17.83 -36.16 -20.28
C CYS A 395 -18.61 -35.81 -21.56
N ASP A 396 -18.07 -34.90 -22.35
CA ASP A 396 -18.49 -34.62 -23.73
C ASP A 396 -17.85 -35.60 -24.74
N GLY A 397 -16.79 -36.30 -24.33
CA GLY A 397 -16.11 -37.37 -25.09
C GLY A 397 -14.75 -37.00 -25.67
N ASP A 398 -14.33 -35.74 -25.55
CA ASP A 398 -13.09 -35.18 -26.11
C ASP A 398 -12.05 -34.76 -25.05
N GLU A 399 -12.37 -34.97 -23.78
CA GLU A 399 -11.49 -34.70 -22.64
C GLU A 399 -10.22 -35.55 -22.65
N GLU A 400 -9.10 -34.98 -22.21
CA GLU A 400 -7.81 -35.68 -22.20
C GLU A 400 -7.80 -36.90 -21.26
N ASN A 401 -8.57 -36.85 -20.17
CA ASN A 401 -8.71 -37.90 -19.16
C ASN A 401 -10.01 -37.73 -18.37
N LEU A 402 -10.39 -38.74 -17.58
CA LEU A 402 -11.63 -38.72 -16.81
C LEU A 402 -11.68 -37.63 -15.73
N PHE A 403 -10.54 -37.13 -15.27
CA PHE A 403 -10.49 -36.04 -14.28
C PHE A 403 -10.83 -34.67 -14.87
N ALA A 404 -10.73 -34.51 -16.19
CA ALA A 404 -11.11 -33.30 -16.90
C ALA A 404 -12.62 -33.20 -17.17
N CYS A 405 -13.37 -34.29 -17.01
CA CYS A 405 -14.81 -34.29 -17.15
C CYS A 405 -15.50 -33.66 -15.93
N THR A 406 -16.75 -33.22 -16.09
CA THR A 406 -17.54 -32.80 -14.93
C THR A 406 -17.91 -34.03 -14.09
N HIS A 407 -17.73 -33.95 -12.77
CA HIS A 407 -17.98 -35.07 -11.87
C HIS A 407 -18.20 -34.59 -10.42
N LEU A 408 -18.84 -35.41 -9.62
CA LEU A 408 -18.93 -35.24 -8.18
C LEU A 408 -17.86 -36.10 -7.51
N GLN A 409 -17.09 -35.52 -6.59
CA GLN A 409 -16.14 -36.32 -5.81
C GLN A 409 -16.90 -37.19 -4.82
N PHE A 410 -16.64 -38.51 -4.82
CA PHE A 410 -17.08 -39.36 -3.72
C PHE A 410 -15.92 -39.63 -2.79
N MET A 411 -15.76 -38.75 -1.82
CA MET A 411 -15.17 -39.12 -0.55
C MET A 411 -16.10 -38.63 0.53
N THR A 412 -16.34 -39.47 1.53
CA THR A 412 -17.23 -39.21 2.66
C THR A 412 -17.25 -37.72 2.96
N ARG A 413 -18.39 -37.05 2.74
CA ARG A 413 -18.70 -35.82 3.48
C ARG A 413 -18.53 -36.21 4.94
N ILE A 414 -17.32 -36.06 5.48
CA ILE A 414 -17.12 -36.03 6.91
C ILE A 414 -17.89 -34.77 7.28
N VAL A 415 -19.15 -34.98 7.64
CA VAL A 415 -19.91 -34.02 8.42
C VAL A 415 -18.96 -33.69 9.55
N SER A 416 -18.54 -32.43 9.60
CA SER A 416 -17.88 -31.83 10.74
C SER A 416 -18.38 -32.54 11.99
N VAL A 417 -17.48 -33.20 12.72
CA VAL A 417 -17.86 -33.76 14.01
C VAL A 417 -18.25 -32.55 14.85
N ARG A 418 -19.56 -32.23 14.90
CA ARG A 418 -20.09 -31.26 15.85
C ARG A 418 -19.69 -31.80 17.21
N LYS A 419 -18.63 -31.23 17.80
CA LYS A 419 -18.35 -31.39 19.22
C LYS A 419 -19.52 -30.70 19.95
N THR A 420 -20.57 -31.45 20.25
CA THR A 420 -21.46 -31.08 21.34
C THR A 420 -20.66 -31.27 22.62
N SER A 421 -20.17 -30.17 23.18
CA SER A 421 -19.66 -30.11 24.54
C SER A 421 -20.81 -30.39 25.50
N GLY A 422 -20.93 -31.66 25.91
CA GLY A 422 -21.72 -32.01 27.08
C GLY A 422 -21.01 -31.48 28.32
N LEU A 423 -21.63 -30.52 29.00
CA LEU A 423 -21.32 -30.22 30.39
C LEU A 423 -21.68 -31.46 31.22
N GLY A 424 -20.66 -32.13 31.75
CA GLY A 424 -20.76 -33.17 32.77
C GLY A 424 -20.09 -32.70 34.05
#